data_AF-A0A7I2V3L5-F1
#
_entry.id   AF-A0A7I2V3L5-F1
#
_cell.length_a   1.000
_cell.length_b   1.000
_cell.length_c   1.000
_cell.angle_alpha   90.00
_cell.angle_beta   90.00
_cell.angle_gamma   90.00
#
_symmetry.space_group_name_H-M   'P 1'
#
loop_
_entity.id
_entity.type
_entity.pdbx_description
1 polymer ?
#
loop_
_entity_poly.entity_id
_entity_poly.type
_entity_poly.pdbx_seq_one_letter_code
_entity_poly.pdbx_strand_id
1 'polypeptide(L)'
;MKQIFFLDDSGPPFGHMVLALGGYLGGFDGNFLWNRIGAEYSSNVPVWSLRLLPALAGALSVPMAYQIVLELHFSHCAAMGAALLMLIENALITQSRLMLLESVLIFFNLLAVLSYLKFFNCQKHSLPLWAPRPNHVQCLPGQLRGRTSSDHSGSATGGGLWVPGHSEERLWETCALLASFPPGHLPHDI
;
A
#
# COMPACT_ATOMS: atom_id res chain seq x y z
N MET A 1 11.56 30.87 -15.39
CA MET A 1 10.51 30.39 -14.46
C MET A 1 10.07 31.50 -13.52
N LYS A 2 8.75 31.67 -13.36
CA LYS A 2 8.17 32.69 -12.47
C LYS A 2 8.04 32.12 -11.05
N GLN A 3 8.69 32.75 -10.07
CA GLN A 3 8.55 32.39 -8.66
C GLN A 3 7.46 33.24 -8.01
N ILE A 4 6.23 32.98 -8.43
CA ILE A 4 5.04 33.60 -7.84
C ILE A 4 4.37 32.58 -6.91
N PHE A 5 3.93 33.04 -5.74
CA PHE A 5 3.10 32.22 -4.87
C PHE A 5 1.70 32.11 -5.48
N PHE A 6 1.21 30.89 -5.63
CA PHE A 6 -0.14 30.60 -6.07
C PHE A 6 -0.73 29.53 -5.16
N LEU A 7 -2.02 29.67 -4.86
CA LEU A 7 -2.82 28.61 -4.26
C LEU A 7 -3.65 28.03 -5.39
N ASP A 8 -3.53 26.73 -5.59
CA ASP A 8 -4.30 26.00 -6.59
C ASP A 8 -4.94 24.80 -5.90
N ASP A 9 -6.20 24.53 -6.21
CA ASP A 9 -6.97 23.43 -5.61
C ASP A 9 -6.66 22.08 -6.28
N SER A 10 -5.73 22.08 -7.24
CA SER A 10 -5.46 21.01 -8.20
C SER A 10 -4.56 19.88 -7.67
N GLY A 11 -4.07 19.96 -6.43
CA GLY A 11 -3.36 18.86 -5.78
C GLY A 11 -2.17 19.28 -4.91
N PRO A 12 -1.41 18.32 -4.36
CA PRO A 12 -0.30 18.62 -3.47
C PRO A 12 0.84 19.37 -4.19
N PRO A 13 1.57 20.24 -3.48
CA PRO A 13 2.60 21.10 -4.07
C PRO A 13 3.77 20.31 -4.67
N PHE A 14 4.05 19.12 -4.14
CA PHE A 14 5.17 18.30 -4.57
C PHE A 14 5.07 17.93 -6.05
N GLY A 15 3.91 17.47 -6.52
CA GLY A 15 3.78 17.05 -7.92
C GLY A 15 3.98 18.22 -8.89
N HIS A 16 3.46 19.41 -8.54
CA HIS A 16 3.68 20.63 -9.31
C HIS A 16 5.16 21.02 -9.37
N MET A 17 5.90 20.82 -8.27
CA MET A 17 7.34 21.04 -8.26
C MET A 17 8.12 20.08 -9.16
N VAL A 18 7.72 18.80 -9.24
CA VAL A 18 8.36 17.84 -10.16
C VAL A 18 8.10 18.25 -11.61
N LEU A 19 6.87 18.67 -11.95
CA LEU A 19 6.56 19.18 -13.29
C LEU A 19 7.32 20.47 -13.61
N ALA A 20 7.41 21.39 -12.65
CA ALA A 20 8.20 22.61 -12.79
C ALA A 20 9.68 22.28 -13.04
N LEU A 21 10.25 21.31 -12.32
CA LEU A 21 11.62 20.84 -12.54
C LEU A 21 11.80 20.26 -13.95
N GLY A 22 10.84 19.47 -14.45
CA GLY A 22 10.86 18.99 -15.84
C GLY A 22 10.85 20.13 -16.86
N GLY A 23 10.03 21.16 -16.61
CA GLY A 23 10.02 22.39 -17.41
C GLY A 23 11.33 23.18 -17.32
N TYR A 24 11.96 23.25 -16.14
CA TYR A 24 13.26 23.88 -15.94
C TYR A 24 14.34 23.25 -16.81
N LEU A 25 14.45 21.91 -16.74
CA LEU A 25 15.42 21.14 -17.51
C LEU A 25 15.15 21.24 -19.02
N GLY A 26 13.89 21.45 -19.40
CA GLY A 26 13.49 21.71 -20.78
C GLY A 26 13.74 23.13 -21.28
N GLY A 27 14.19 24.06 -20.44
CA GLY A 27 14.41 25.47 -20.81
C GLY A 27 13.13 26.30 -20.89
N PHE A 28 12.09 25.98 -20.12
CA PHE A 28 10.82 26.71 -20.14
C PHE A 28 10.87 27.98 -19.27
N ASP A 29 10.63 29.14 -19.88
CA ASP A 29 10.68 30.43 -19.19
C ASP A 29 9.49 30.73 -18.28
N GLY A 30 8.35 30.03 -18.43
CA GLY A 30 7.12 30.30 -17.66
C GLY A 30 6.31 31.49 -18.17
N ASN A 31 6.58 31.96 -19.40
CA ASN A 31 5.88 33.09 -20.02
C ASN A 31 4.59 32.69 -20.78
N PHE A 32 4.27 31.40 -20.85
CA PHE A 32 3.05 30.90 -21.49
C PHE A 32 1.94 30.69 -20.44
N LEU A 33 0.75 31.25 -20.69
CA LEU A 33 -0.44 31.10 -19.84
C LEU A 33 -1.37 30.02 -20.40
N TRP A 34 -1.67 29.00 -19.59
CA TRP A 34 -2.52 27.87 -19.97
C TRP A 34 -4.02 28.16 -19.77
N ASN A 35 -4.57 29.14 -20.48
CA ASN A 35 -5.96 29.58 -20.24
C ASN A 35 -7.04 28.75 -20.95
N ARG A 36 -6.70 28.06 -22.06
CA ARG A 36 -7.69 27.34 -22.87
C ARG A 36 -7.13 26.01 -23.36
N ILE A 37 -7.91 24.95 -23.18
CA ILE A 37 -7.62 23.63 -23.73
C ILE A 37 -7.68 23.69 -25.26
N GLY A 38 -6.64 23.19 -25.93
CA GLY A 38 -6.53 23.23 -27.39
C GLY A 38 -6.02 24.56 -27.97
N ALA A 39 -5.47 25.46 -27.15
CA ALA A 39 -4.70 26.58 -27.67
C ALA A 39 -3.40 26.11 -28.35
N GLU A 40 -2.98 26.81 -29.41
CA GLU A 40 -1.72 26.51 -30.08
C GLU A 40 -0.53 26.81 -29.18
N TYR A 41 0.47 25.91 -29.21
CA TYR A 41 1.71 26.11 -28.48
C TYR A 41 2.58 27.13 -29.21
N SER A 42 3.04 28.16 -28.49
CA SER A 42 4.05 29.08 -29.01
C SER A 42 5.38 28.34 -29.23
N SER A 43 6.17 28.76 -30.22
CA SER A 43 7.49 28.17 -30.53
C SER A 43 8.47 28.14 -29.36
N ASN A 44 8.25 28.99 -28.34
CA ASN A 44 9.09 29.07 -27.14
C ASN A 44 8.76 28.02 -26.07
N VAL A 45 7.73 27.17 -26.27
CA VAL A 45 7.34 26.15 -25.29
C VAL A 45 7.96 24.80 -25.66
N PRO A 46 8.84 24.23 -24.82
CA PRO A 46 9.44 22.92 -25.06
C PRO A 46 8.45 21.79 -24.72
N VAL A 47 7.48 21.56 -25.61
CA VAL A 47 6.40 20.57 -25.45
C VAL A 47 6.94 19.16 -25.24
N TRP A 48 8.05 18.82 -25.90
CA TRP A 48 8.67 17.50 -25.80
C TRP A 48 9.22 17.25 -24.39
N SER A 49 9.98 18.20 -23.85
CA SER A 49 10.58 18.09 -22.52
C SER A 49 9.52 18.03 -21.42
N LEU A 50 8.43 18.79 -21.55
CA LEU A 50 7.30 18.77 -20.61
C LEU A 50 6.56 17.43 -20.61
N ARG A 51 6.53 16.70 -21.74
CA ARG A 51 5.91 15.37 -21.84
C ARG A 51 6.85 14.24 -21.48
N LEU A 52 8.16 14.45 -21.53
CA LEU A 52 9.15 13.42 -21.26
C LEU A 52 9.03 12.88 -19.83
N LEU A 53 8.83 13.75 -18.85
CA LEU A 53 8.74 13.37 -17.44
C LEU A 53 7.51 12.47 -17.16
N PRO A 54 6.26 12.84 -17.55
CA PRO A 54 5.10 11.94 -17.49
C PRO A 54 5.30 10.62 -18.24
N ALA A 55 5.91 10.67 -19.43
CA ALA A 55 6.15 9.47 -20.23
C ALA A 55 7.14 8.51 -19.56
N LEU A 56 8.21 9.04 -18.94
CA LEU A 56 9.18 8.24 -18.18
C LEU A 56 8.55 7.62 -16.94
N ALA A 57 7.76 8.38 -16.17
CA ALA A 57 7.05 7.86 -15.01
C ALA A 57 6.05 6.74 -15.41
N GLY A 58 5.30 6.96 -16.49
CA GLY A 58 4.41 5.95 -17.06
C GLY A 58 5.16 4.68 -17.49
N ALA A 59 6.29 4.82 -18.19
CA ALA A 59 7.10 3.68 -18.63
C ALA A 59 7.71 2.89 -17.46
N LEU A 60 8.15 3.57 -16.40
CA LEU A 60 8.72 2.94 -15.21
C LEU A 60 7.68 2.26 -14.31
N SER A 61 6.39 2.61 -14.46
CA SER A 61 5.32 1.95 -13.71
C SER A 61 5.14 0.46 -14.10
N VAL A 62 5.38 0.12 -15.37
CA VAL A 62 5.28 -1.26 -15.90
C VAL A 62 6.28 -2.24 -15.24
N PRO A 63 7.61 -1.98 -15.21
CA PRO A 63 8.55 -2.85 -14.52
C PRO A 63 8.36 -2.85 -12.99
N MET A 64 7.80 -1.78 -12.40
CA MET A 64 7.45 -1.81 -10.98
C MET A 64 6.33 -2.79 -10.67
N ALA A 65 5.30 -2.87 -11.51
CA ALA A 65 4.25 -3.86 -11.34
C ALA A 65 4.79 -5.29 -11.39
N TYR A 66 5.74 -5.56 -12.30
CA TYR A 66 6.47 -6.83 -12.33
C TYR A 66 7.17 -7.14 -11.00
N GLN A 67 7.93 -6.17 -10.45
CA GLN A 67 8.61 -6.36 -9.17
C GLN A 67 7.64 -6.57 -8.01
N ILE A 68 6.53 -5.84 -7.96
CA ILE A 68 5.52 -6.00 -6.90
C ILE A 68 4.98 -7.44 -6.86
N VAL A 69 4.67 -8.02 -8.02
CA VAL A 69 4.17 -9.40 -8.10
C VAL A 69 5.24 -10.42 -7.68
N LEU A 70 6.52 -10.15 -7.99
CA LEU A 70 7.62 -10.99 -7.51
C LEU A 70 7.80 -10.92 -5.99
N GLU A 71 7.70 -9.72 -5.39
CA GLU A 71 7.77 -9.55 -3.94
C GLU A 71 6.58 -10.20 -3.21
N LEU A 72 5.46 -10.41 -3.90
CA LEU A 72 4.32 -11.19 -3.40
C LEU A 72 4.51 -12.72 -3.51
N HIS A 73 5.69 -13.19 -3.93
CA HIS A 73 6.04 -14.61 -4.09
C HIS A 73 5.21 -15.38 -5.13
N PHE A 74 4.69 -14.70 -6.16
CA PHE A 74 4.08 -15.37 -7.32
C PHE A 74 5.14 -15.87 -8.32
N SER A 75 4.70 -16.69 -9.28
CA SER A 75 5.58 -17.19 -10.35
C SER A 75 5.99 -16.09 -11.33
N HIS A 76 7.15 -16.25 -11.97
CA HIS A 76 7.62 -15.31 -13.00
C HIS A 76 6.64 -15.15 -14.17
N CYS A 77 5.89 -16.21 -14.52
CA CYS A 77 4.85 -16.15 -15.54
C CYS A 77 3.69 -15.23 -15.13
N ALA A 78 3.24 -15.30 -13.87
CA ALA A 78 2.22 -14.42 -13.34
C ALA A 78 2.71 -12.95 -13.30
N ALA A 79 3.97 -12.74 -12.91
CA ALA A 79 4.58 -11.41 -12.92
C ALA A 79 4.68 -10.82 -14.34
N MET A 80 5.07 -11.61 -15.34
CA MET A 80 5.04 -11.16 -16.74
C MET A 80 3.63 -10.84 -17.22
N GLY A 81 2.63 -11.66 -16.84
CA GLY A 81 1.23 -11.41 -17.15
C GLY A 81 0.74 -10.07 -16.57
N ALA A 82 1.05 -9.78 -15.31
CA ALA A 82 0.71 -8.51 -14.67
C ALA A 82 1.36 -7.31 -15.37
N ALA A 83 2.64 -7.41 -15.72
CA ALA A 83 3.34 -6.36 -16.46
C ALA A 83 2.75 -6.14 -17.85
N LEU A 84 2.36 -7.21 -18.55
CA LEU A 84 1.75 -7.13 -19.88
C LEU A 84 0.35 -6.53 -19.85
N LEU A 85 -0.47 -6.90 -18.85
CA LEU A 85 -1.78 -6.29 -18.62
C LEU A 85 -1.64 -4.78 -18.37
N MET A 86 -0.67 -4.38 -17.55
CA MET A 86 -0.40 -2.97 -17.28
C MET A 86 0.16 -2.22 -18.50
N LEU A 87 0.92 -2.90 -19.36
CA LEU A 87 1.45 -2.33 -20.61
C LEU A 87 0.35 -2.07 -21.63
N ILE A 88 -0.66 -2.94 -21.72
CA ILE A 88 -1.78 -2.83 -22.69
C ILE A 88 -2.89 -1.89 -22.16
N GLU A 89 -2.82 -1.47 -20.91
CA GLU A 89 -3.82 -0.59 -20.30
C GLU A 89 -3.85 0.80 -20.98
N ASN A 90 -4.90 1.02 -21.79
CA ASN A 90 -5.03 2.21 -22.62
C ASN A 90 -5.13 3.51 -21.80
N ALA A 91 -5.72 3.44 -20.59
CA ALA A 91 -5.82 4.60 -19.71
C ALA A 91 -4.42 5.12 -19.30
N LEU A 92 -3.50 4.22 -18.93
CA LEU A 92 -2.13 4.59 -18.56
C LEU A 92 -1.33 5.14 -19.76
N ILE A 93 -1.50 4.57 -20.94
CA ILE A 93 -0.84 5.03 -22.17
C ILE A 93 -1.31 6.44 -22.55
N THR A 94 -2.61 6.69 -22.49
CA THR A 94 -3.17 8.00 -22.86
C THR A 94 -2.78 9.08 -21.84
N GLN A 95 -2.84 8.75 -20.55
CA GLN A 95 -2.50 9.68 -19.47
C GLN A 95 -1.01 10.05 -19.44
N SER A 96 -0.12 9.09 -19.72
CA SER A 96 1.34 9.34 -19.77
C SER A 96 1.79 10.16 -20.98
N ARG A 97 0.96 10.31 -22.02
CA ARG A 97 1.23 11.19 -23.16
C ARG A 97 0.86 12.65 -22.90
N LEU A 98 -0.01 12.91 -21.94
CA LEU A 98 -0.44 14.24 -21.57
C LEU A 98 0.50 14.82 -20.49
N MET A 99 0.56 16.15 -20.38
CA MET A 99 1.36 16.84 -19.35
C MET A 99 0.67 16.80 -17.97
N LEU A 100 0.08 15.64 -17.62
CA LEU A 100 -0.69 15.43 -16.40
C LEU A 100 0.19 14.87 -15.29
N LEU A 101 -0.07 15.33 -14.07
CA LEU A 101 0.62 14.96 -12.84
C LEU A 101 0.32 13.52 -12.39
N GLU A 102 -0.80 12.96 -12.85
CA GLU A 102 -1.29 11.63 -12.49
C GLU A 102 -0.30 10.50 -12.75
N SER A 103 0.42 10.53 -13.88
CA SER A 103 1.41 9.50 -14.22
C SER A 103 2.57 9.43 -13.21
N VAL A 104 2.98 10.59 -12.69
CA VAL A 104 4.03 10.73 -11.68
C VAL A 104 3.52 10.25 -10.32
N LEU A 105 2.26 10.53 -9.97
CA LEU A 105 1.64 10.04 -8.73
C LEU A 105 1.55 8.52 -8.71
N ILE A 106 1.11 7.90 -9.80
CA ILE A 106 1.02 6.43 -9.91
C ILE A 106 2.40 5.80 -9.74
N PHE A 107 3.44 6.37 -10.35
CA PHE A 107 4.81 5.90 -10.17
C PHE A 107 5.27 5.94 -8.71
N PHE A 108 5.06 7.06 -8.00
CA PHE A 108 5.43 7.16 -6.59
C PHE A 108 4.60 6.23 -5.70
N ASN A 109 3.33 5.99 -6.02
CA ASN A 109 2.48 5.06 -5.29
C ASN A 109 2.98 3.61 -5.43
N LEU A 110 3.30 3.18 -6.65
CA LEU A 110 3.89 1.85 -6.90
C LEU A 110 5.25 1.71 -6.21
N LEU A 111 6.08 2.75 -6.23
CA LEU A 111 7.35 2.76 -5.51
C LEU A 111 7.15 2.62 -4.00
N ALA A 112 6.16 3.30 -3.44
CA ALA A 112 5.82 3.20 -2.02
C ALA A 112 5.37 1.76 -1.67
N VAL A 113 4.47 1.17 -2.45
CA VAL A 113 4.02 -0.22 -2.26
C VAL A 113 5.18 -1.19 -2.37
N LEU A 114 6.02 -1.04 -3.40
CA LEU A 114 7.20 -1.89 -3.59
C LEU A 114 8.18 -1.77 -2.42
N SER A 115 8.43 -0.56 -1.93
CA SER A 115 9.32 -0.31 -0.79
C SER A 115 8.77 -0.94 0.50
N TYR A 116 7.46 -0.87 0.71
CA TYR A 116 6.77 -1.49 1.84
C TYR A 116 6.87 -3.02 1.78
N LEU A 117 6.60 -3.62 0.61
CA LEU A 117 6.72 -5.06 0.42
C LEU A 117 8.14 -5.56 0.66
N LYS A 118 9.15 -4.86 0.11
CA LYS A 118 10.56 -5.19 0.36
C LYS A 118 10.91 -5.12 1.83
N PHE A 119 10.47 -4.07 2.53
CA PHE A 119 10.68 -3.93 3.97
C PHE A 119 10.06 -5.10 4.76
N PHE A 120 8.81 -5.45 4.44
CA PHE A 120 8.09 -6.55 5.09
C PHE A 120 8.76 -7.91 4.85
N ASN A 121 9.23 -8.16 3.63
CA ASN A 121 9.95 -9.38 3.28
C ASN A 121 11.33 -9.46 3.97
N CYS A 122 12.04 -8.34 4.10
CA CYS A 122 13.28 -8.28 4.89
C CYS A 122 13.05 -8.57 6.38
N GLN A 123 11.92 -8.11 6.94
CA GLN A 123 11.56 -8.35 8.34
C GLN A 123 11.23 -9.82 8.62
N LYS A 124 10.54 -10.52 7.69
CA LYS A 124 10.29 -11.97 7.83
C LYS A 124 11.57 -12.79 7.96
N HIS A 125 12.62 -12.40 7.24
CA HIS A 125 13.92 -13.08 7.29
C HIS A 125 14.77 -12.66 8.51
N SER A 126 14.41 -11.53 9.11
CA SER A 126 15.04 -10.97 10.31
C SER A 126 14.06 -11.06 11.48
N LEU A 127 13.63 -12.29 11.82
CA LEU A 127 12.98 -12.49 13.11
C LEU A 127 13.90 -11.91 14.18
N PRO A 128 13.43 -10.94 14.98
CA PRO A 128 14.30 -10.32 15.94
C PRO A 128 14.66 -11.35 17.01
N LEU A 129 15.92 -11.35 17.45
CA LEU A 129 16.46 -12.24 18.48
C LEU A 129 15.63 -12.24 19.79
N TRP A 130 14.77 -11.23 19.98
CA TRP A 130 13.89 -11.07 21.15
C TRP A 130 12.48 -11.65 20.98
N ALA A 131 12.08 -12.11 19.78
CA ALA A 131 10.82 -12.80 19.61
C ALA A 131 10.83 -14.04 20.54
N PRO A 132 9.92 -14.12 21.54
CA PRO A 132 9.86 -15.28 22.41
C PRO A 132 9.69 -16.51 21.52
N ARG A 133 10.66 -17.44 21.56
CA ARG A 133 10.47 -18.71 20.87
C ARG A 133 9.17 -19.31 21.42
N PRO A 134 8.25 -19.79 20.58
CA PRO A 134 7.15 -20.60 21.07
C PRO A 134 7.79 -21.82 21.72
N ASN A 135 7.85 -21.80 23.06
CA ASN A 135 8.34 -22.91 23.83
C ASN A 135 7.48 -24.11 23.43
N HIS A 136 8.18 -25.15 23.01
CA HIS A 136 7.67 -26.43 22.58
C HIS A 136 6.90 -27.08 23.75
N VAL A 137 5.67 -26.63 24.01
CA VAL A 137 4.73 -27.39 24.83
C VAL A 137 4.11 -28.41 23.90
N GLN A 138 4.87 -29.48 23.65
CA GLN A 138 4.30 -30.78 23.29
C GLN A 138 3.40 -31.22 24.44
N CYS A 139 2.15 -30.76 24.46
CA CYS A 139 1.10 -31.46 25.18
C CYS A 139 0.73 -32.69 24.34
N LEU A 140 1.46 -33.78 24.60
CA LEU A 140 1.03 -35.14 24.24
C LEU A 140 -0.41 -35.35 24.76
N PRO A 141 -1.29 -36.04 24.01
CA PRO A 141 -2.67 -36.26 24.40
C PRO A 141 -2.72 -37.14 25.66
N GLY A 142 -3.03 -36.52 26.78
CA GLY A 142 -3.33 -37.17 28.05
C GLY A 142 -4.69 -37.85 28.00
N GLN A 143 -4.66 -39.12 27.59
CA GLN A 143 -5.75 -40.07 27.70
C GLN A 143 -6.16 -40.25 29.17
N LEU A 144 -7.26 -39.61 29.61
CA LEU A 144 -7.95 -39.96 30.85
C LEU A 144 -9.46 -40.08 30.61
N ARG A 145 -9.82 -41.29 30.21
CA ARG A 145 -11.12 -41.91 30.42
C ARG A 145 -11.41 -41.98 31.91
N GLY A 146 -12.52 -41.39 32.37
CA GLY A 146 -13.10 -41.78 33.65
C GLY A 146 -14.11 -40.81 34.28
N ARG A 147 -15.37 -41.25 34.25
CA ARG A 147 -16.38 -41.17 35.33
C ARG A 147 -17.34 -39.98 35.38
N THR A 148 -18.53 -40.28 34.87
CA THR A 148 -19.84 -39.78 35.28
C THR A 148 -20.08 -39.96 36.80
N SER A 149 -20.57 -38.93 37.48
CA SER A 149 -21.55 -38.95 38.59
C SER A 149 -21.73 -37.49 39.07
N SER A 150 -22.79 -36.80 38.69
CA SER A 150 -24.02 -36.63 39.48
C SER A 150 -23.86 -35.80 40.76
N ASP A 151 -24.57 -34.66 40.75
CA ASP A 151 -25.40 -34.10 41.81
C ASP A 151 -24.98 -32.89 42.67
N HIS A 152 -25.93 -31.94 42.63
CA HIS A 152 -26.45 -31.03 43.65
C HIS A 152 -25.86 -29.62 43.89
N SER A 153 -26.62 -28.64 43.37
CA SER A 153 -27.38 -27.61 44.10
C SER A 153 -26.71 -26.80 45.23
N GLY A 154 -26.63 -25.48 45.03
CA GLY A 154 -26.39 -24.51 46.12
C GLY A 154 -26.48 -23.05 45.64
N SER A 155 -27.55 -22.38 46.03
CA SER A 155 -27.96 -21.00 45.73
C SER A 155 -27.44 -19.95 46.74
N ALA A 156 -27.52 -18.66 46.35
CA ALA A 156 -27.44 -17.43 47.19
C ALA A 156 -26.02 -17.05 47.67
N THR A 157 -25.52 -15.81 47.73
CA THR A 157 -26.06 -14.43 47.77
C THR A 157 -24.82 -13.51 47.61
N GLY A 158 -24.81 -12.48 46.76
CA GLY A 158 -25.10 -11.10 47.18
C GLY A 158 -24.01 -10.47 48.06
N GLY A 159 -23.14 -9.61 47.49
CA GLY A 159 -22.36 -8.64 48.28
C GLY A 159 -21.03 -8.16 47.68
N GLY A 160 -20.99 -6.91 47.23
CA GLY A 160 -19.89 -6.00 47.55
C GLY A 160 -18.66 -5.94 46.63
N LEU A 161 -18.75 -5.13 45.58
CA LEU A 161 -17.88 -3.97 45.35
C LEU A 161 -16.38 -4.12 45.73
N TRP A 162 -15.52 -4.39 44.74
CA TRP A 162 -14.15 -3.83 44.68
C TRP A 162 -13.74 -3.68 43.21
N VAL A 163 -13.80 -2.44 42.71
CA VAL A 163 -13.10 -1.98 41.50
C VAL A 163 -11.86 -1.24 41.99
N PRO A 164 -10.68 -1.66 41.51
CA PRO A 164 -9.82 -0.75 40.73
C PRO A 164 -9.40 -1.50 39.45
N GLY A 165 -9.74 -1.03 38.25
CA GLY A 165 -9.06 0.11 37.64
C GLY A 165 -7.78 -0.35 36.96
N HIS A 166 -7.89 -0.87 35.73
CA HIS A 166 -6.89 -0.83 34.64
C HIS A 166 -7.42 -1.65 33.45
N SER A 167 -8.15 -1.01 32.54
CA SER A 167 -8.77 -1.63 31.36
C SER A 167 -8.32 -0.94 30.08
N GLU A 168 -7.03 -1.08 29.71
CA GLU A 168 -6.57 -0.73 28.36
C GLU A 168 -5.50 -1.68 27.79
N GLU A 169 -5.04 -2.67 28.57
CA GLU A 169 -4.01 -3.62 28.12
C GLU A 169 -4.56 -4.95 27.59
N ARG A 170 -5.88 -5.09 27.42
CA ARG A 170 -6.51 -6.35 26.96
C ARG A 170 -6.95 -6.34 25.49
N LEU A 171 -6.82 -5.19 24.82
CA LEU A 171 -7.19 -5.02 23.41
C LEU A 171 -6.09 -5.49 22.45
N TRP A 172 -4.80 -5.40 22.84
CA TRP A 172 -3.72 -5.86 21.97
C TRP A 172 -3.64 -7.40 21.90
N GLU A 173 -3.93 -8.10 23.00
CA GLU A 173 -3.96 -9.57 23.01
C GLU A 173 -5.12 -10.14 22.18
N THR A 174 -6.26 -9.46 22.16
CA THR A 174 -7.42 -9.86 21.33
C THR A 174 -7.23 -9.52 19.86
N CYS A 175 -6.57 -8.41 19.52
CA CYS A 175 -6.19 -8.10 18.13
C CYS A 175 -5.11 -9.06 17.59
N ALA A 176 -4.16 -9.51 18.43
CA ALA A 176 -3.14 -10.49 18.04
C ALA A 176 -3.74 -11.87 17.72
N LEU A 177 -4.80 -12.27 18.41
CA LEU A 177 -5.51 -13.53 18.14
C LEU A 177 -6.35 -13.49 16.85
N LEU A 178 -6.87 -12.33 16.46
CA LEU A 178 -7.60 -12.17 15.20
C LEU A 178 -6.70 -12.14 13.95
N ALA A 179 -5.41 -11.81 14.10
CA ALA A 179 -4.45 -11.78 13.01
C ALA A 179 -3.89 -13.18 12.61
N SER A 180 -4.29 -14.24 13.32
CA SER A 180 -3.80 -15.61 13.09
C SER A 180 -4.72 -16.51 12.24
N PHE A 181 -5.82 -15.97 11.69
CA PHE A 181 -6.70 -16.75 10.81
C PHE A 181 -6.37 -16.51 9.31
N PRO A 182 -6.03 -17.56 8.53
CA PRO A 182 -5.90 -17.45 7.08
C PRO A 182 -7.27 -17.27 6.40
N PRO A 183 -7.36 -16.60 5.23
CA PRO A 183 -8.63 -16.44 4.53
C PRO A 183 -8.92 -17.72 3.74
N GLY A 184 -9.94 -18.47 4.15
CA GLY A 184 -10.43 -19.57 3.33
C GLY A 184 -11.21 -20.65 4.07
N HIS A 185 -12.48 -20.37 4.37
CA HIS A 185 -13.55 -21.35 4.21
C HIS A 185 -14.91 -20.65 4.35
N LEU A 186 -15.61 -20.49 3.22
CA LEU A 186 -17.04 -20.18 3.17
C LEU A 186 -17.80 -21.48 3.49
N PRO A 187 -18.62 -21.57 4.55
CA PRO A 187 -19.55 -22.67 4.69
C PRO A 187 -20.82 -22.36 3.88
N HIS A 188 -21.09 -23.21 2.90
CA HIS A 188 -22.45 -23.49 2.46
C HIS A 188 -23.22 -24.14 3.64
N ASP A 189 -24.54 -23.89 3.68
CA ASP A 189 -25.56 -24.51 4.54
C ASP A 189 -25.81 -23.88 5.93
N ILE A 190 -26.73 -22.91 5.98
CA ILE A 190 -28.10 -22.96 6.56
C ILE A 190 -28.74 -21.58 6.42
#